data_AF-A0A9Q1FPY2-F1
#
_entry.id   AF-A0A9Q1FPY2-F1
#
_cell.length_a   1.000
_cell.length_b   1.000
_cell.length_c   1.000
_cell.angle_alpha   90.00
_cell.angle_beta   90.00
_cell.angle_gamma   90.00
#
_symmetry.space_group_name_H-M   'P 1'
#
loop_
_entity.id
_entity.type
_entity.pdbx_description
1 polymer ?
#
loop_
_entity_poly.entity_id
_entity_poly.type
_entity_poly.pdbx_seq_one_letter_code
_entity_poly.pdbx_strand_id
1 'polypeptide(L)'
;MPYNLRYLQMRVDGILKAVLRDEIIAWHKKTQEDTSMPLSPAGQPENMDSQQLVSLVQKAVTAIMTRLHNLAQFEGGESKVNTLVAAANSLDNLCRMDPAWHPWL
;
A
#
# COMPACT_ATOMS: atom_id res chain seq x y z
N MET A 1 27.95 -16.07 3.21
CA MET A 1 27.40 -15.20 2.14
C MET A 1 26.08 -14.52 2.59
N PRO A 2 26.09 -13.51 3.48
CA PRO A 2 24.85 -12.85 3.95
C PRO A 2 24.52 -11.50 3.31
N TYR A 3 25.40 -10.95 2.45
CA TYR A 3 25.27 -9.56 1.94
C TYR A 3 24.19 -9.37 0.87
N ASN A 4 23.86 -10.42 0.10
CA ASN A 4 22.88 -10.32 -1.01
C ASN A 4 21.43 -10.11 -0.53
N LEU A 5 21.05 -10.69 0.61
CA LEU A 5 19.66 -10.61 1.09
C LEU A 5 19.33 -9.22 1.65
N ARG A 6 20.29 -8.58 2.35
CA ARG A 6 20.13 -7.20 2.84
C ARG A 6 20.03 -6.18 1.71
N TYR A 7 20.77 -6.41 0.62
CA TYR A 7 20.72 -5.54 -0.56
C TYR A 7 19.34 -5.57 -1.24
N LEU A 8 18.75 -6.76 -1.39
CA LEU A 8 17.41 -6.90 -1.95
C LEU A 8 16.35 -6.21 -1.06
N GLN A 9 16.46 -6.36 0.27
CA GLN A 9 15.55 -5.72 1.21
C GLN A 9 15.63 -4.19 1.18
N MET A 10 16.85 -3.63 1.12
CA MET A 10 17.05 -2.18 0.97
C MET A 10 16.54 -1.65 -0.37
N ARG A 11 16.65 -2.45 -1.44
CA ARG A 11 16.16 -2.08 -2.77
C ARG A 11 14.63 -1.98 -2.79
N VAL A 12 13.93 -2.92 -2.15
CA VAL A 12 12.47 -2.89 -2.04
C VAL A 12 11.99 -1.71 -1.18
N ASP A 13 12.63 -1.45 -0.03
CA ASP A 13 12.32 -0.30 0.82
C ASP A 13 12.49 1.04 0.07
N GLY A 14 13.59 1.21 -0.66
CA GLY A 14 13.85 2.43 -1.44
C GLY A 14 12.83 2.66 -2.55
N ILE A 15 12.46 1.60 -3.29
CA ILE A 15 11.43 1.67 -4.35
C ILE A 15 10.07 2.01 -3.73
N LEU A 16 9.67 1.33 -2.65
CA LEU A 16 8.40 1.59 -1.97
C LEU A 16 8.31 3.02 -1.46
N LYS A 17 9.38 3.57 -0.87
CA LYS A 17 9.41 4.95 -0.40
C LYS A 17 9.18 5.95 -1.54
N ALA A 18 9.79 5.73 -2.70
CA ALA A 18 9.61 6.61 -3.86
C ALA A 18 8.18 6.54 -4.39
N VAL A 19 7.69 5.34 -4.69
CA VAL A 19 6.34 5.14 -5.26
C VAL A 19 5.25 5.62 -4.30
N LEU A 20 5.33 5.27 -3.02
CA LEU A 20 4.31 5.68 -2.04
C LEU A 20 4.31 7.18 -1.79
N ARG A 21 5.47 7.84 -1.84
CA ARG A 21 5.54 9.30 -1.74
C ARG A 21 4.78 9.95 -2.91
N ASP A 22 5.03 9.48 -4.12
CA ASP A 22 4.39 10.03 -5.32
C ASP A 22 2.88 9.80 -5.32
N GLU A 23 2.44 8.59 -4.95
CA GLU A 23 1.01 8.24 -4.83
C GLU A 23 0.30 9.05 -3.72
N ILE A 24 0.93 9.26 -2.56
CA ILE A 24 0.34 10.05 -1.47
C ILE A 24 0.21 11.53 -1.90
N ILE A 25 1.21 12.08 -2.60
CA ILE A 25 1.13 13.44 -3.14
C ILE A 25 0.03 13.54 -4.19
N ALA A 26 -0.05 12.58 -5.12
CA ALA A 26 -1.08 12.54 -6.16
C ALA A 26 -2.49 12.44 -5.56
N TRP A 27 -2.69 11.55 -4.59
CA TRP A 27 -3.95 11.41 -3.87
C TRP A 27 -4.34 12.70 -3.15
N HIS A 28 -3.39 13.32 -2.44
CA HIS A 28 -3.65 14.54 -1.69
C HIS A 28 -4.04 15.72 -2.62
N LYS A 29 -3.39 15.85 -3.78
CA LYS A 29 -3.75 16.84 -4.81
C LYS A 29 -5.15 16.58 -5.36
N LYS A 30 -5.46 15.33 -5.71
CA LYS A 30 -6.80 14.95 -6.20
C LYS A 30 -7.89 15.26 -5.18
N THR A 31 -7.66 14.97 -3.89
CA THR A 31 -8.62 15.28 -2.83
C THR A 31 -8.86 16.79 -2.68
N GLN A 32 -7.84 17.63 -2.87
CA GLN A 32 -8.02 19.09 -2.87
C GLN A 32 -8.82 19.57 -4.08
N GLU A 33 -8.59 19.00 -5.26
CA GLU A 33 -9.34 19.32 -6.50
C GLU A 33 -10.82 18.92 -6.40
N ASP A 34 -11.12 17.71 -5.89
CA ASP A 34 -12.49 17.21 -5.72
C ASP A 34 -13.29 17.97 -4.65
N THR A 35 -12.62 18.60 -3.67
CA THR A 35 -13.30 19.25 -2.53
C THR A 35 -13.68 20.71 -2.79
N SER A 36 -13.21 21.36 -3.85
CA SER A 36 -13.47 22.80 -4.14
C SER A 36 -13.28 23.71 -2.91
N MET A 37 -12.28 23.41 -2.06
CA MET A 37 -12.03 24.21 -0.87
C MET A 37 -11.37 25.53 -1.32
N PRO A 38 -11.92 26.71 -0.95
CA PRO A 38 -11.35 27.98 -1.37
C PRO A 38 -9.92 28.08 -0.84
N LEU A 39 -8.99 28.35 -1.75
CA LEU A 39 -7.64 28.78 -1.43
C LEU A 39 -7.73 29.87 -0.34
N SER A 40 -7.11 29.63 0.81
CA SER A 40 -6.92 30.66 1.82
C SER A 40 -6.35 31.93 1.16
N PRO A 41 -6.66 33.15 1.64
CA PRO A 41 -6.33 34.42 0.97
C PRO A 41 -4.83 34.71 0.76
N ALA A 42 -3.94 33.78 1.12
CA ALA A 42 -2.50 33.82 0.90
C ALA A 42 -2.02 33.08 -0.38
N GLY A 43 -2.91 32.43 -1.16
CA GLY A 43 -2.54 31.83 -2.45
C GLY A 43 -1.52 30.67 -2.35
N GLN A 44 -1.24 30.16 -1.16
CA GLN A 44 -0.45 28.95 -0.97
C GLN A 44 -1.38 27.75 -0.88
N PRO A 45 -1.18 26.69 -1.69
CA PRO A 45 -1.81 25.42 -1.40
C PRO A 45 -1.40 25.02 0.01
N GLU A 46 -2.35 24.58 0.85
CA GLU A 46 -2.03 23.91 2.10
C GLU A 46 -1.18 22.69 1.73
N ASN A 47 0.13 22.89 1.79
CA ASN A 47 1.12 21.92 1.40
C ASN A 47 1.16 20.95 2.58
N MET A 48 0.75 19.70 2.36
CA MET A 48 0.82 18.66 3.38
C MET A 48 2.18 18.72 4.07
N ASP A 49 2.18 18.83 5.41
CA ASP A 49 3.41 19.05 6.17
C ASP A 49 4.43 17.95 5.81
N SER A 50 5.64 18.39 5.46
CA SER A 50 6.70 17.49 5.01
C SER A 50 7.00 16.40 6.04
N GLN A 51 6.84 16.70 7.33
CA GLN A 51 6.99 15.70 8.40
C GLN A 51 5.83 14.69 8.41
N GLN A 52 4.60 15.15 8.19
CA GLN A 52 3.44 14.26 8.06
C GLN A 52 3.55 13.34 6.85
N LEU A 53 3.99 13.86 5.70
CA LEU A 53 4.25 13.06 4.50
C LEU A 53 5.27 11.95 4.77
N VAL A 54 6.40 12.28 5.40
CA VAL A 54 7.44 11.29 5.73
C VAL A 54 6.90 10.22 6.69
N SER A 55 6.13 10.62 7.71
CA SER A 55 5.51 9.69 8.65
C SER A 55 4.52 8.73 7.98
N LEU A 56 3.67 9.25 7.09
CA LEU A 56 2.70 8.45 6.33
C LEU A 56 3.39 7.46 5.40
N VAL A 57 4.39 7.92 4.65
CA VAL A 57 5.20 7.05 3.78
C VAL A 57 5.87 5.95 4.61
N GLN A 58 6.53 6.29 5.71
CA GLN A 58 7.22 5.31 6.55
C GLN A 58 6.25 4.28 7.14
N LYS A 59 5.06 4.71 7.60
CA LYS A 59 4.01 3.82 8.10
C LYS A 59 3.52 2.87 7.00
N ALA A 60 3.28 3.38 5.79
CA ALA A 60 2.83 2.58 4.65
C ALA A 60 3.88 1.56 4.20
N VAL A 61 5.16 1.98 4.08
CA VAL A 61 6.28 1.08 3.76
C VAL A 61 6.39 -0.03 4.80
N THR A 62 6.32 0.32 6.09
CA THR A 62 6.39 -0.66 7.18
C THR A 62 5.24 -1.66 7.11
N ALA A 63 4.01 -1.21 6.84
CA ALA A 63 2.85 -2.07 6.69
C ALA A 63 2.99 -3.04 5.50
N ILE A 64 3.44 -2.55 4.34
CA ILE A 64 3.68 -3.38 3.15
C ILE A 64 4.78 -4.40 3.41
N MET A 65 5.93 -3.99 3.94
CA MET A 65 7.05 -4.88 4.25
C MET A 65 6.67 -5.95 5.27
N THR A 66 5.87 -5.60 6.28
CA THR A 66 5.34 -6.56 7.27
C THR A 66 4.43 -7.58 6.61
N ARG A 67 3.54 -7.16 5.69
CA ARG A 67 2.68 -8.09 4.94
C ARG A 67 3.51 -9.03 4.07
N LEU A 68 4.51 -8.52 3.37
CA LEU A 68 5.43 -9.34 2.56
C LEU A 68 6.19 -10.36 3.40
N HIS A 69 6.72 -9.95 4.56
CA HIS A 69 7.37 -10.87 5.50
C HIS A 69 6.41 -11.94 6.02
N ASN A 70 5.20 -11.55 6.41
CA ASN A 70 4.18 -12.47 6.90
C ASN A 70 3.82 -13.54 5.85
N LEU A 71 3.79 -13.18 4.56
CA LEU A 71 3.54 -14.12 3.46
C LEU A 71 4.73 -15.05 3.18
N ALA A 72 5.96 -14.55 3.36
CA ALA A 72 7.18 -15.31 3.11
C ALA A 72 7.54 -16.29 4.24
N GLN A 73 6.95 -16.13 5.44
CA GLN A 73 7.13 -17.04 6.55
C GLN A 73 6.29 -18.31 6.39
N PHE A 74 6.93 -19.46 6.63
CA PHE A 74 6.27 -20.77 6.70
C PHE A 74 6.23 -21.21 8.17
N GLU A 75 5.03 -21.40 8.72
CA GLU A 75 4.86 -21.98 10.06
C GLU A 75 4.40 -23.42 9.91
N GLY A 76 5.17 -24.37 10.46
CA GLY A 76 4.71 -25.77 10.61
C GLY A 76 4.36 -26.53 9.32
N GLY A 77 4.82 -26.08 8.15
CA GLY A 77 4.50 -26.69 6.85
C GLY A 77 3.25 -26.12 6.17
N GLU A 78 2.53 -25.19 6.82
CA GLU A 78 1.42 -24.47 6.23
C GLU A 78 1.88 -23.08 5.75
N SER A 79 1.45 -22.72 4.54
CA SER A 79 1.70 -21.40 3.96
C SER A 79 0.45 -20.55 4.06
N LYS A 80 0.58 -19.31 4.55
CA LYS A 80 -0.52 -18.32 4.54
C LYS A 80 -1.04 -18.07 3.13
N VAL A 81 -0.22 -18.31 2.10
CA VAL A 81 -0.63 -18.24 0.70
C VAL A 81 -1.76 -19.23 0.41
N ASN A 82 -1.66 -20.47 0.88
CA ASN A 82 -2.71 -21.48 0.65
C ASN A 82 -4.03 -21.08 1.30
N THR A 83 -3.98 -20.55 2.52
CA THR A 83 -5.16 -20.01 3.21
C THR A 83 -5.79 -18.84 2.43
N LEU A 84 -4.97 -17.94 1.89
CA LEU A 84 -5.44 -16.81 1.08
C LEU A 84 -6.02 -17.26 -0.26
N VAL A 85 -5.44 -18.27 -0.91
CA VAL A 85 -6.00 -18.86 -2.13
C VAL A 85 -7.36 -19.49 -1.85
N ALA A 86 -7.50 -20.25 -0.77
CA ALA A 86 -8.77 -20.84 -0.38
C ALA A 86 -9.82 -19.74 -0.09
N ALA A 87 -9.42 -18.66 0.60
CA ALA A 87 -10.30 -17.53 0.86
C ALA A 87 -10.70 -16.78 -0.42
N ALA A 88 -9.78 -16.60 -1.38
CA ALA A 88 -10.06 -15.92 -2.64
C ALA A 88 -11.02 -16.71 -3.55
N ASN A 89 -11.03 -18.04 -3.44
CA ASN A 89 -11.93 -18.93 -4.18
C ASN A 89 -13.22 -19.26 -3.41
N SER A 90 -13.42 -18.71 -2.20
CA SER A 90 -14.62 -19.01 -1.43
C SER A 90 -15.83 -18.31 -2.03
N LEU A 91 -16.95 -19.04 -2.15
CA LEU A 91 -18.17 -18.52 -2.73
C LEU A 91 -18.69 -17.28 -1.98
N ASP A 92 -18.62 -17.28 -0.63
CA ASP A 92 -19.04 -16.13 0.18
C ASP A 92 -18.23 -14.86 -0.13
N ASN A 93 -16.91 -14.99 -0.31
CA ASN A 93 -16.08 -13.84 -0.66
C ASN A 93 -16.34 -13.39 -2.11
N LEU A 94 -16.50 -14.32 -3.05
CA LEU A 94 -16.79 -14.03 -4.46
C LEU A 94 -18.14 -13.35 -4.64
N CYS A 95 -19.18 -13.77 -3.91
CA CYS A 95 -20.52 -13.19 -4.00
C CYS A 95 -20.60 -11.74 -3.47
N ARG A 96 -19.63 -11.30 -2.66
CA ARG A 96 -19.54 -9.92 -2.14
C ARG A 96 -18.73 -9.00 -3.05
N MET A 97 -18.08 -9.54 -4.08
CA MET A 97 -17.34 -8.75 -5.06
C MET A 97 -18.32 -7.98 -5.95
N ASP A 98 -17.87 -6.82 -6.43
CA ASP A 98 -18.64 -6.02 -7.40
C ASP A 98 -18.87 -6.85 -8.69
N PRO A 99 -20.12 -6.96 -9.19
CA PRO A 99 -20.43 -7.72 -10.40
C PRO A 99 -19.64 -7.31 -11.65
N ALA A 100 -19.13 -6.07 -11.73
CA ALA A 100 -18.30 -5.60 -12.82
C ALA A 100 -16.95 -6.34 -12.94
N TRP A 101 -16.55 -7.08 -11.89
CA TRP A 101 -15.33 -7.89 -11.87
C TRP A 101 -15.54 -9.31 -12.38
N HIS A 102 -16.78 -9.69 -12.71
CA HIS A 102 -17.16 -11.02 -13.20
C HIS A 102 -16.58 -12.19 -12.37
N PRO A 103 -16.82 -12.24 -11.04
CA PRO A 103 -16.28 -13.29 -10.16
C PRO A 103 -16.75 -14.72 -10.47
N TRP A 104 -17.64 -14.89 -11.45
CA TRP A 104 -18.22 -16.15 -11.91
C TRP A 104 -17.56 -16.71 -13.18
N LEU A 105 -16.57 -16.03 -13.75
CA LEU A 105 -15.76 -16.50 -14.88
C LEU A 105 -14.48 -17.19 -14.38
#